data_AF-A0A090RYZ8-F1
#
_entry.id   AF-A0A090RYZ8-F1
#
_cell.length_a   1.000
_cell.length_b   1.000
_cell.length_c   1.000
_cell.angle_alpha   90.00
_cell.angle_beta   90.00
_cell.angle_gamma   90.00
#
_symmetry.space_group_name_H-M   'P 1'
#
loop_
_entity.id
_entity.type
_entity.pdbx_description
1 polymer ?
#
loop_
_entity_poly.entity_id
_entity_poly.type
_entity_poly.pdbx_seq_one_letter_code
_entity_poly.pdbx_strand_id
1 'polypeptide(L)'
;MALTLVPFEVCQQVWIHFKDLEQLAKSNQLSRYLAEHSLGWYLEWKAIFGAKQGFNPFDMVAAAFAINPQWFQSRQWPVAIVEAPSDTEHKQDKPYLLCHPDLVSERKVNYLVEVAPSASETLLERIEQNDISAFVLGLSHINVIVDDVDDASEYYQRVLGFEPAFDEQGQPMDYRGVSMAQFNQDAGLAGQDVLVDVRFVKHPYAHIYLELMKYHKPIGNSELPPQPRTYDLGGPRHIALEVSNCNEVFNYLKAQPDAQMIDPRSSYHPEKLDGFPITFFYWIDKYGIQWEIEEGRKVGTSRGIV
;
A
#
# COMPACT_ATOMS: atom_id res chain seq x y z
N MET A 1 23.56 -12.66 12.07
CA MET A 1 22.57 -13.43 11.27
C MET A 1 23.31 -14.62 10.66
N ALA A 2 22.78 -15.84 10.74
CA ALA A 2 23.45 -17.01 10.15
C ALA A 2 23.21 -17.02 8.63
N LEU A 3 24.26 -17.28 7.84
CA LEU A 3 24.14 -17.44 6.38
C LEU A 3 23.36 -18.73 6.08
N THR A 4 22.34 -18.62 5.22
CA THR A 4 21.55 -19.76 4.73
C THR A 4 21.76 -19.92 3.23
N LEU A 5 22.09 -21.14 2.81
CA LEU A 5 22.22 -21.52 1.41
C LEU A 5 20.93 -22.20 0.94
N VAL A 6 20.40 -21.75 -0.19
CA VAL A 6 19.29 -22.38 -0.92
C VAL A 6 19.89 -23.06 -2.15
N PRO A 7 20.34 -24.31 -2.03
CA PRO A 7 21.14 -24.95 -3.07
C PRO A 7 20.26 -25.54 -4.18
N PHE A 8 20.89 -26.01 -5.26
CA PHE A 8 20.17 -26.65 -6.36
C PHE A 8 19.34 -27.86 -5.89
N GLU A 9 19.80 -28.63 -4.89
CA GLU A 9 19.11 -29.84 -4.43
C GLU A 9 17.74 -29.57 -3.81
N VAL A 10 17.53 -28.43 -3.18
CA VAL A 10 16.20 -28.03 -2.70
C VAL A 10 15.38 -27.40 -3.83
N CYS A 11 16.02 -26.63 -4.71
CA CYS A 11 15.31 -26.01 -5.83
C CYS A 11 14.76 -27.02 -6.83
N GLN A 12 15.47 -28.13 -7.07
CA GLN A 12 15.00 -29.19 -7.99
C GLN A 12 13.75 -29.93 -7.48
N GLN A 13 13.38 -29.76 -6.20
CA GLN A 13 12.15 -30.31 -5.63
C GLN A 13 10.91 -29.48 -6.03
N VAL A 14 11.11 -28.27 -6.57
CA VAL A 14 10.05 -27.38 -7.04
C VAL A 14 10.08 -27.28 -8.55
N TRP A 15 8.95 -27.55 -9.18
CA TRP A 15 8.76 -27.44 -10.62
C TRP A 15 7.58 -26.53 -10.93
N ILE A 16 7.78 -25.61 -11.88
CA ILE A 16 6.69 -24.87 -12.52
C ILE A 16 6.39 -25.55 -13.84
N HIS A 17 5.17 -26.04 -13.97
CA HIS A 17 4.68 -26.72 -15.16
C HIS A 17 4.02 -25.75 -16.12
N PHE A 18 3.90 -26.18 -17.39
CA PHE A 18 3.20 -25.38 -18.41
C PHE A 18 1.75 -25.04 -18.01
N LYS A 19 1.04 -26.00 -17.40
CA LYS A 19 -0.32 -25.80 -16.89
C LYS A 19 -0.39 -24.67 -15.85
N ASP A 20 0.67 -24.49 -15.06
CA ASP A 20 0.74 -23.46 -14.02
C ASP A 20 0.91 -22.10 -14.67
N LEU A 21 1.73 -21.98 -15.72
CA LEU A 21 1.83 -20.76 -16.53
C LEU A 21 0.51 -20.41 -17.25
N GLU A 22 -0.20 -21.41 -17.77
CA GLU A 22 -1.52 -21.21 -18.38
C GLU A 22 -2.56 -20.71 -17.38
N GLN A 23 -2.47 -21.15 -16.12
CA GLN A 23 -3.34 -20.68 -15.03
C GLN A 23 -3.01 -19.23 -14.68
N LEU A 24 -1.73 -18.92 -14.45
CA LEU A 24 -1.25 -17.55 -14.17
C LEU A 24 -1.67 -16.55 -15.26
N ALA A 25 -1.57 -16.93 -16.54
CA ALA A 25 -1.95 -16.08 -17.67
C ALA A 25 -3.42 -15.62 -17.65
N LYS A 26 -4.30 -16.40 -17.00
CA LYS A 26 -5.75 -16.17 -16.91
C LYS A 26 -6.17 -15.42 -15.63
N SER A 27 -5.24 -15.18 -14.71
CA SER A 27 -5.51 -14.54 -13.42
C SER A 27 -5.37 -13.01 -13.54
N ASN A 28 -4.70 -12.36 -12.59
CA ASN A 28 -4.51 -10.90 -12.54
C ASN A 28 -3.40 -10.40 -13.49
N GLN A 29 -3.24 -9.06 -13.56
CA GLN A 29 -2.25 -8.44 -14.45
C GLN A 29 -0.80 -8.83 -14.12
N LEU A 30 -0.46 -8.96 -12.83
CA LEU A 30 0.86 -9.41 -12.38
C LEU A 30 1.13 -10.86 -12.79
N SER A 31 0.16 -11.74 -12.58
CA SER A 31 0.23 -13.16 -12.95
C SER A 31 0.41 -13.35 -14.45
N ARG A 32 -0.31 -12.55 -15.26
CA ARG A 32 -0.15 -12.55 -16.71
C ARG A 32 1.25 -12.09 -17.14
N TYR A 33 1.74 -11.00 -16.56
CA TYR A 33 3.09 -10.51 -16.80
C TYR A 33 4.14 -11.59 -16.50
N LEU A 34 4.04 -12.26 -15.35
CA LEU A 34 4.96 -13.33 -14.97
C LEU A 34 4.86 -14.54 -15.90
N ALA A 35 3.66 -14.94 -16.31
CA ALA A 35 3.46 -16.05 -17.24
C ALA A 35 4.10 -15.77 -18.62
N GLU A 36 3.89 -14.57 -19.16
CA GLU A 36 4.46 -14.15 -20.45
C GLU A 36 5.99 -14.14 -20.42
N HIS A 37 6.58 -13.59 -19.35
CA HIS A 37 8.03 -13.50 -19.22
C HIS A 37 8.69 -14.83 -18.82
N SER A 38 7.96 -15.76 -18.20
CA SER A 38 8.47 -17.10 -17.87
C SER A 38 8.43 -18.08 -19.05
N LEU A 39 7.67 -17.77 -20.11
CA LEU A 39 7.54 -18.66 -21.28
C LEU A 39 8.88 -18.83 -22.01
N GLY A 40 9.66 -17.76 -22.14
CA GLY A 40 11.00 -17.81 -22.76
C GLY A 40 11.94 -18.75 -21.99
N TRP A 41 11.91 -18.67 -20.65
CA TRP A 41 12.71 -19.52 -19.77
C TRP A 41 12.32 -21.00 -19.88
N TYR A 42 11.03 -21.29 -19.96
CA TYR A 42 10.56 -22.65 -20.24
C TYR A 42 11.07 -23.20 -21.58
N LEU A 43 10.99 -22.40 -22.65
CA LEU A 43 11.46 -22.83 -23.98
C LEU A 43 12.95 -23.15 -23.99
N GLU A 44 13.74 -22.34 -23.29
CA GLU A 44 15.17 -22.58 -23.08
C GLU A 44 15.42 -23.91 -22.35
N TRP A 45 14.74 -24.15 -21.24
CA TRP A 45 14.88 -25.39 -20.47
C TRP A 45 14.52 -26.65 -21.26
N LYS A 46 13.47 -26.56 -22.07
CA LYS A 46 13.09 -27.65 -22.98
C LYS A 46 14.17 -27.89 -24.04
N ALA A 47 14.73 -26.83 -24.62
CA ALA A 47 15.71 -26.93 -25.70
C ALA A 47 17.09 -27.38 -25.23
N ILE A 48 17.59 -26.84 -24.11
CA ILE A 48 18.95 -27.06 -23.61
C ILE A 48 19.01 -28.31 -22.73
N PHE A 49 18.06 -28.48 -21.80
CA PHE A 49 18.10 -29.55 -20.80
C PHE A 49 17.13 -30.71 -21.10
N GLY A 50 16.36 -30.62 -22.20
CA GLY A 50 15.41 -31.66 -22.58
C GLY A 50 14.21 -31.80 -21.62
N ALA A 51 13.93 -30.75 -20.82
CA ALA A 51 12.85 -30.77 -19.86
C ALA A 51 11.49 -30.94 -20.55
N LYS A 52 10.69 -31.92 -20.10
CA LYS A 52 9.40 -32.27 -20.73
C LYS A 52 8.19 -31.63 -20.07
N GLN A 53 8.32 -31.22 -18.80
CA GLN A 53 7.18 -30.91 -17.96
C GLN A 53 7.18 -29.48 -17.41
N GLY A 54 8.32 -28.76 -17.46
CA GLY A 54 8.46 -27.47 -16.80
C GLY A 54 9.91 -27.03 -16.64
N PHE A 55 10.16 -26.19 -15.65
CA PHE A 55 11.50 -25.72 -15.26
C PHE A 55 11.60 -25.57 -13.73
N ASN A 56 12.82 -25.49 -13.21
CA ASN A 56 13.07 -25.20 -11.78
C ASN A 56 13.21 -23.68 -11.57
N PRO A 57 12.40 -23.07 -10.69
CA PRO A 57 12.40 -21.62 -10.47
C PRO A 57 13.33 -21.23 -9.30
N PHE A 58 14.65 -21.31 -9.48
CA PHE A 58 15.63 -21.15 -8.39
C PHE A 58 15.40 -19.90 -7.51
N ASP A 59 15.21 -18.74 -8.15
CA ASP A 59 15.00 -17.47 -7.45
C ASP A 59 13.67 -17.44 -6.68
N MET A 60 12.64 -18.10 -7.20
CA MET A 60 11.35 -18.22 -6.53
C MET A 60 11.47 -19.06 -5.25
N VAL A 61 12.25 -20.13 -5.27
CA VAL A 61 12.49 -20.98 -4.08
C VAL A 61 13.30 -20.21 -3.02
N ALA A 62 14.29 -19.42 -3.45
CA ALA A 62 15.01 -18.54 -2.54
C ALA A 62 14.10 -17.47 -1.92
N ALA A 63 13.25 -16.82 -2.73
CA ALA A 63 12.26 -15.86 -2.24
C ALA A 63 11.25 -16.50 -1.28
N ALA A 64 10.85 -17.75 -1.55
CA ALA A 64 9.95 -18.50 -0.67
C ALA A 64 10.53 -18.70 0.73
N PHE A 65 11.84 -18.95 0.86
CA PHE A 65 12.50 -19.03 2.16
C PHE A 65 12.46 -17.68 2.90
N ALA A 66 12.64 -16.56 2.20
CA ALA A 66 12.52 -15.23 2.79
C ALA A 66 11.10 -14.91 3.26
N ILE A 67 10.08 -15.40 2.55
CA ILE A 67 8.66 -15.25 2.91
C ILE A 67 8.31 -16.11 4.12
N ASN A 68 8.67 -17.39 4.09
CA ASN A 68 8.38 -18.32 5.18
C ASN A 68 9.46 -19.40 5.33
N PRO A 69 10.42 -19.20 6.24
CA PRO A 69 11.46 -20.19 6.53
C PRO A 69 10.93 -21.55 7.00
N GLN A 70 9.70 -21.61 7.54
CA GLN A 70 9.12 -22.85 8.08
C GLN A 70 8.73 -23.85 6.98
N TRP A 71 8.64 -23.41 5.73
CA TRP A 71 8.45 -24.33 4.61
C TRP A 71 9.68 -25.18 4.32
N PHE A 72 10.83 -24.88 4.95
CA PHE A 72 12.09 -25.52 4.63
C PHE A 72 12.65 -26.27 5.83
N GLN A 73 13.26 -27.42 5.54
CA GLN A 73 14.15 -28.07 6.50
C GLN A 73 15.58 -27.63 6.26
N SER A 74 16.23 -27.20 7.34
CA SER A 74 17.62 -26.75 7.33
C SER A 74 18.50 -27.73 8.11
N ARG A 75 19.71 -27.97 7.59
CA ARG A 75 20.80 -28.63 8.31
C ARG A 75 21.93 -27.63 8.51
N GLN A 76 22.56 -27.67 9.68
CA GLN A 76 23.76 -26.87 9.92
C GLN A 76 25.00 -27.68 9.55
N TRP A 77 25.65 -27.33 8.44
CA TRP A 77 26.80 -28.08 7.91
C TRP A 77 28.05 -27.21 7.78
N PRO A 78 29.26 -27.81 7.91
CA PRO A 78 30.51 -27.13 7.63
C PRO A 78 30.58 -26.65 6.17
N VAL A 79 31.19 -25.48 5.97
CA VAL A 79 31.37 -24.86 4.65
C VAL A 79 32.84 -24.50 4.42
N ALA A 80 33.33 -24.69 3.21
CA ALA A 80 34.67 -24.29 2.79
C ALA A 80 34.70 -23.87 1.32
N ILE A 81 35.65 -23.02 0.96
CA ILE A 81 36.00 -22.78 -0.44
C ILE A 81 37.13 -23.74 -0.79
N VAL A 82 36.95 -24.53 -1.84
CA VAL A 82 37.91 -25.54 -2.30
C VAL A 82 38.22 -25.31 -3.77
N GLU A 83 39.51 -25.21 -4.10
CA GLU A 83 39.98 -25.16 -5.50
C GLU A 83 39.91 -26.57 -6.12
N ALA A 84 39.25 -26.68 -7.27
CA ALA A 84 39.15 -27.93 -8.02
C ALA A 84 39.05 -27.65 -9.52
N PRO A 85 39.24 -28.66 -10.40
CA PRO A 85 39.08 -28.48 -11.83
C PRO A 85 37.72 -27.87 -12.20
N SER A 86 37.74 -26.90 -13.11
CA SER A 86 36.56 -26.20 -13.58
C SER A 86 35.67 -27.12 -14.41
N ASP A 87 34.39 -27.20 -14.03
CA ASP A 87 33.32 -27.90 -14.74
C ASP A 87 32.81 -27.12 -15.96
N THR A 88 33.22 -25.85 -16.12
CA THR A 88 32.82 -24.97 -17.22
C THR A 88 33.99 -24.59 -18.15
N GLU A 89 35.23 -24.68 -17.68
CA GLU A 89 36.42 -24.26 -18.45
C GLU A 89 37.49 -25.35 -18.46
N HIS A 90 37.95 -25.71 -19.66
CA HIS A 90 38.89 -26.81 -19.83
C HIS A 90 40.31 -26.43 -19.33
N LYS A 91 40.95 -27.31 -18.53
CA LYS A 91 42.32 -27.15 -17.98
C LYS A 91 42.52 -25.95 -17.04
N GLN A 92 41.46 -25.47 -16.39
CA GLN A 92 41.56 -24.45 -15.34
C GLN A 92 40.99 -25.00 -14.03
N ASP A 93 41.53 -24.55 -12.90
CA ASP A 93 40.91 -24.75 -11.59
C ASP A 93 40.07 -23.53 -11.25
N LYS A 94 39.00 -23.72 -10.47
CA LYS A 94 38.21 -22.62 -9.91
C LYS A 94 37.76 -22.91 -8.47
N PRO A 95 37.48 -21.87 -7.67
CA PRO A 95 36.97 -22.04 -6.32
C PRO A 95 35.52 -22.51 -6.33
N TYR A 96 35.23 -23.56 -5.57
CA TYR A 96 33.88 -24.05 -5.28
C TYR A 96 33.52 -23.81 -3.82
N LEU A 97 32.32 -23.29 -3.57
CA LEU A 97 31.76 -23.27 -2.22
C LEU A 97 31.15 -24.65 -1.92
N LEU A 98 31.86 -25.46 -1.13
CA LEU A 98 31.39 -26.77 -0.71
C LEU A 98 30.74 -26.70 0.67
N CYS A 99 29.57 -27.32 0.81
CA CYS A 99 28.86 -27.48 2.07
C CYS A 99 28.43 -28.94 2.23
N HIS A 100 28.98 -29.65 3.21
CA HIS A 100 28.75 -31.07 3.39
C HIS A 100 29.06 -31.47 4.84
N PRO A 101 28.32 -32.42 5.45
CA PRO A 101 28.55 -32.85 6.84
C PRO A 101 29.97 -33.35 7.11
N ASP A 102 30.62 -33.93 6.11
CA ASP A 102 31.95 -34.53 6.24
C ASP A 102 33.12 -33.53 6.03
N LEU A 103 32.82 -32.26 5.75
CA LEU A 103 33.87 -31.25 5.61
C LEU A 103 34.45 -30.87 6.97
N VAL A 104 35.78 -30.74 7.03
CA VAL A 104 36.47 -30.19 8.20
C VAL A 104 36.59 -28.68 8.02
N SER A 105 35.69 -27.93 8.67
CA SER A 105 35.71 -26.47 8.70
C SER A 105 35.11 -25.95 9.99
N GLU A 106 35.71 -24.89 10.56
CA GLU A 106 35.17 -24.18 11.71
C GLU A 106 33.94 -23.33 11.36
N ARG A 107 33.76 -23.00 10.07
CA ARG A 107 32.63 -22.24 9.57
C ARG A 107 31.49 -23.17 9.23
N LYS A 108 30.29 -22.85 9.72
CA LYS A 108 29.05 -23.57 9.40
C LYS A 108 27.99 -22.63 8.85
N VAL A 109 27.15 -23.15 7.98
CA VAL A 109 25.99 -22.46 7.40
C VAL A 109 24.74 -23.29 7.57
N ASN A 110 23.60 -22.64 7.47
CA ASN A 110 22.34 -23.33 7.27
C ASN A 110 22.26 -23.77 5.80
N TYR A 111 22.05 -25.04 5.55
CA TYR A 111 21.90 -25.63 4.23
C TYR A 111 20.49 -26.20 4.11
N LEU A 112 19.69 -25.64 3.22
CA LEU A 112 18.33 -26.14 3.01
C LEU A 112 18.38 -27.46 2.26
N VAL A 113 17.70 -28.46 2.79
CA VAL A 113 17.71 -29.82 2.24
C VAL A 113 16.35 -30.24 1.69
N GLU A 114 15.26 -29.69 2.22
CA GLU A 114 13.90 -30.03 1.80
C GLU A 114 13.02 -28.78 1.82
N VAL A 115 12.03 -28.78 0.94
CA VAL A 115 10.94 -27.79 0.88
C VAL A 115 9.60 -28.52 0.96
N ALA A 116 8.65 -27.93 1.67
CA ALA A 116 7.32 -28.48 1.83
C ALA A 116 6.64 -28.68 0.46
N PRO A 117 5.97 -29.83 0.20
CA PRO A 117 5.33 -30.09 -1.08
C PRO A 117 4.27 -29.04 -1.47
N SER A 118 3.63 -28.40 -0.49
CA SER A 118 2.63 -27.36 -0.71
C SER A 118 3.23 -25.99 -1.03
N ALA A 119 4.54 -25.78 -0.89
CA ALA A 119 5.16 -24.47 -1.03
C ALA A 119 4.95 -23.88 -2.43
N SER A 120 5.06 -24.69 -3.49
CA SER A 120 4.87 -24.22 -4.87
C SER A 120 3.45 -23.76 -5.14
N GLU A 121 2.45 -24.57 -4.75
CA GLU A 121 1.03 -24.24 -4.88
C GLU A 121 0.69 -22.97 -4.11
N THR A 122 1.12 -22.87 -2.84
CA THR A 122 0.90 -21.67 -2.03
C THR A 122 1.58 -20.42 -2.62
N LEU A 123 2.75 -20.54 -3.24
CA LEU A 123 3.41 -19.41 -3.89
C LEU A 123 2.66 -18.95 -5.14
N LEU A 124 2.18 -19.88 -5.97
CA LEU A 124 1.39 -19.58 -7.15
C LEU A 124 0.05 -18.94 -6.77
N GLU A 125 -0.65 -19.49 -5.77
CA GLU A 125 -1.87 -18.90 -5.21
C GLU A 125 -1.62 -17.46 -4.73
N ARG A 126 -0.49 -17.22 -4.04
CA ARG A 126 -0.12 -15.86 -3.63
C ARG A 126 0.09 -14.95 -4.83
N ILE A 127 0.76 -15.38 -5.89
CA ILE A 127 0.94 -14.56 -7.10
C ILE A 127 -0.42 -14.23 -7.74
N GLU A 128 -1.33 -15.19 -7.77
CA GLU A 128 -2.70 -15.04 -8.30
C GLU A 128 -3.57 -14.11 -7.44
N GLN A 129 -3.32 -14.04 -6.14
CA GLN A 129 -4.08 -13.21 -5.21
C GLN A 129 -3.49 -11.81 -5.01
N ASN A 130 -2.23 -11.59 -5.37
CA ASN A 130 -1.57 -10.29 -5.22
C ASN A 130 -1.66 -9.48 -6.52
N ASP A 131 -2.58 -8.51 -6.54
CA ASP A 131 -2.53 -7.39 -7.48
C ASP A 131 -2.17 -6.09 -6.74
N ILE A 132 -2.40 -4.92 -7.36
CA ILE A 132 -2.12 -3.63 -6.70
C ILE A 132 -2.81 -3.48 -5.34
N SER A 133 -3.95 -4.13 -5.11
CA SER A 133 -4.68 -4.07 -3.84
C SER A 133 -3.85 -4.58 -2.66
N ALA A 134 -2.94 -5.54 -2.89
CA ALA A 134 -2.06 -6.03 -1.83
C ALA A 134 -1.04 -4.98 -1.34
N PHE A 135 -0.76 -3.96 -2.15
CA PHE A 135 0.15 -2.87 -1.81
C PHE A 135 -0.59 -1.64 -1.25
N VAL A 136 -1.92 -1.57 -1.37
CA VAL A 136 -2.74 -0.49 -0.84
C VAL A 136 -3.28 -0.91 0.53
N LEU A 137 -2.58 -0.50 1.59
CA LEU A 137 -2.85 -0.96 2.95
C LEU A 137 -3.97 -0.18 3.65
N GLY A 138 -4.34 1.00 3.15
CA GLY A 138 -5.41 1.81 3.71
C GLY A 138 -5.48 3.22 3.15
N LEU A 139 -6.46 3.98 3.65
CA LEU A 139 -6.57 5.43 3.43
C LEU A 139 -5.76 6.15 4.50
N SER A 140 -4.72 6.87 4.09
CA SER A 140 -3.82 7.58 5.01
C SER A 140 -4.45 8.88 5.53
N HIS A 141 -4.78 9.79 4.62
CA HIS A 141 -5.31 11.11 4.94
C HIS A 141 -6.00 11.71 3.71
N ILE A 142 -6.70 12.82 3.93
CA ILE A 142 -7.20 13.72 2.89
C ILE A 142 -6.43 15.03 3.00
N ASN A 143 -5.81 15.47 1.90
CA ASN A 143 -5.12 16.75 1.85
C ASN A 143 -6.10 17.91 1.58
N VAL A 144 -5.96 19.01 2.31
CA VAL A 144 -6.71 20.25 2.11
C VAL A 144 -5.73 21.42 2.06
N ILE A 145 -5.74 22.16 0.94
CA ILE A 145 -5.00 23.42 0.84
C ILE A 145 -5.81 24.52 1.53
N VAL A 146 -5.18 25.18 2.50
CA VAL A 146 -5.83 26.16 3.37
C VAL A 146 -5.15 27.52 3.30
N ASP A 147 -5.86 28.54 3.77
CA ASP A 147 -5.37 29.91 3.91
C ASP A 147 -4.40 30.06 5.10
N ASP A 148 -4.65 29.35 6.18
CA ASP A 148 -3.82 29.24 7.38
C ASP A 148 -4.11 27.92 8.10
N VAL A 149 -3.07 27.20 8.55
CA VAL A 149 -3.24 25.87 9.16
C VAL A 149 -3.76 25.92 10.60
N ASP A 150 -3.55 27.01 11.33
CA ASP A 150 -4.08 27.20 12.68
C ASP A 150 -5.59 27.49 12.60
N ASP A 151 -5.99 28.46 11.79
CA ASP A 151 -7.41 28.80 11.56
C ASP A 151 -8.20 27.59 11.02
N ALA A 152 -7.61 26.83 10.10
CA ALA A 152 -8.22 25.61 9.57
C ALA A 152 -8.36 24.51 10.62
N SER A 153 -7.38 24.38 11.53
CA SER A 153 -7.44 23.40 12.62
C SER A 153 -8.58 23.73 13.58
N GLU A 154 -8.70 25.00 13.99
CA GLU A 154 -9.79 25.46 14.84
C GLU A 154 -11.15 25.32 14.15
N TYR A 155 -11.21 25.60 12.85
CA TYR A 155 -12.39 25.39 12.03
C TYR A 155 -12.86 23.94 12.08
N TYR A 156 -12.02 22.97 11.67
CA TYR A 156 -12.38 21.55 11.63
C TYR A 156 -12.63 20.96 13.00
N GLN A 157 -11.96 21.45 14.05
CA GLN A 157 -12.28 21.12 15.43
C GLN A 157 -13.71 21.56 15.78
N ARG A 158 -14.08 22.80 15.47
CA ARG A 158 -15.43 23.32 15.75
C ARG A 158 -16.50 22.59 14.95
N VAL A 159 -16.35 22.45 13.63
CA VAL A 159 -17.45 21.98 12.78
C VAL A 159 -17.62 20.46 12.81
N LEU A 160 -16.53 19.71 12.98
CA LEU A 160 -16.53 18.25 12.87
C LEU A 160 -15.80 17.55 14.02
N GLY A 161 -15.29 18.26 15.03
CA GLY A 161 -14.67 17.63 16.21
C GLY A 161 -13.29 17.02 15.94
N PHE A 162 -12.57 17.48 14.93
CA PHE A 162 -11.17 17.08 14.72
C PHE A 162 -10.27 17.57 15.86
N GLU A 163 -9.22 16.81 16.16
CA GLU A 163 -8.22 17.10 17.19
C GLU A 163 -6.82 17.12 16.58
N PRO A 164 -5.83 17.77 17.22
CA PRO A 164 -4.43 17.69 16.77
C PRO A 164 -3.96 16.24 16.66
N ALA A 165 -3.28 15.90 15.56
CA ALA A 165 -2.69 14.58 15.39
C ALA A 165 -1.28 14.52 16.01
N PHE A 166 -0.93 13.33 16.49
CA PHE A 166 0.37 13.02 17.07
C PHE A 166 0.97 11.79 16.40
N ASP A 167 2.28 11.77 16.23
CA ASP A 167 2.99 10.60 15.71
C ASP A 167 3.12 9.48 16.76
N GLU A 168 3.75 8.36 16.39
CA GLU A 168 3.98 7.22 17.29
C GLU A 168 4.81 7.56 18.53
N GLN A 169 5.57 8.67 18.50
CA GLN A 169 6.39 9.16 19.59
C GLN A 169 5.66 10.21 20.45
N GLY A 170 4.39 10.47 20.14
CA GLY A 170 3.56 11.48 20.81
C GLY A 170 3.96 12.91 20.46
N GLN A 171 4.71 13.13 19.39
CA GLN A 171 5.02 14.48 18.91
C GLN A 171 3.88 15.02 18.05
N PRO A 172 3.53 16.31 18.18
CA PRO A 172 2.55 16.93 17.30
C PRO A 172 2.98 16.81 15.84
N MET A 173 2.07 16.39 14.97
CA MET A 173 2.28 16.35 13.53
C MET A 173 2.04 17.75 12.93
N ASP A 174 2.89 18.69 13.32
CA ASP A 174 2.83 20.11 12.97
C ASP A 174 4.20 20.59 12.47
N TYR A 175 4.31 20.79 11.17
CA TYR A 175 5.57 21.05 10.47
C TYR A 175 5.49 22.43 9.82
N ARG A 176 6.28 23.39 10.32
CA ARG A 176 6.27 24.78 9.86
C ARG A 176 7.48 25.11 9.01
N GLY A 177 7.27 25.91 7.97
CA GLY A 177 8.31 26.39 7.08
C GLY A 177 9.08 25.26 6.39
N VAL A 178 8.39 24.19 6.02
CA VAL A 178 8.98 23.03 5.37
C VAL A 178 9.50 23.43 3.99
N SER A 179 10.79 23.16 3.76
CA SER A 179 11.48 23.35 2.49
C SER A 179 12.45 22.19 2.29
N MET A 180 12.03 21.16 1.56
CA MET A 180 12.80 19.93 1.36
C MET A 180 12.81 19.52 -0.12
N ALA A 181 13.99 19.30 -0.69
CA ALA A 181 14.13 18.97 -2.11
C ALA A 181 13.40 17.67 -2.51
N GLN A 182 13.40 16.66 -1.63
CA GLN A 182 12.71 15.40 -1.84
C GLN A 182 11.19 15.59 -1.82
N PHE A 183 10.66 16.34 -0.85
CA PHE A 183 9.25 16.72 -0.83
C PHE A 183 8.86 17.44 -2.12
N ASN A 184 9.66 18.42 -2.55
CA ASN A 184 9.40 19.16 -3.77
C ASN A 184 9.41 18.26 -5.00
N GLN A 185 10.32 17.29 -5.08
CA GLN A 185 10.37 16.31 -6.16
C GLN A 185 9.08 15.48 -6.22
N ASP A 186 8.66 14.93 -5.08
CA ASP A 186 7.50 14.04 -5.00
C ASP A 186 6.16 14.80 -5.17
N ALA A 187 6.11 16.07 -4.77
CA ALA A 187 4.98 16.97 -4.99
C ALA A 187 4.92 17.56 -6.41
N GLY A 188 5.85 17.21 -7.31
CA GLY A 188 5.89 17.75 -8.68
C GLY A 188 6.36 19.20 -8.79
N LEU A 189 7.03 19.72 -7.76
CA LEU A 189 7.58 21.07 -7.65
C LEU A 189 9.11 21.10 -7.72
N ALA A 190 9.72 20.09 -8.35
CA ALA A 190 11.18 19.96 -8.46
C ALA A 190 11.82 21.23 -9.04
N GLY A 191 12.90 21.70 -8.38
CA GLY A 191 13.63 22.90 -8.78
C GLY A 191 12.94 24.24 -8.47
N GLN A 192 11.78 24.24 -7.82
CA GLN A 192 11.09 25.45 -7.38
C GLN A 192 11.46 25.83 -5.94
N ASP A 193 11.31 27.11 -5.60
CA ASP A 193 11.37 27.62 -4.23
C ASP A 193 10.04 27.30 -3.53
N VAL A 194 10.05 26.31 -2.64
CA VAL A 194 8.87 25.82 -1.93
C VAL A 194 9.03 26.07 -0.45
N LEU A 195 8.01 26.69 0.14
CA LEU A 195 7.90 26.90 1.58
C LEU A 195 6.45 26.62 1.96
N VAL A 196 6.23 25.63 2.83
CA VAL A 196 4.89 25.15 3.16
C VAL A 196 4.77 24.84 4.65
N ASP A 197 3.64 25.19 5.24
CA ASP A 197 3.24 24.67 6.56
C ASP A 197 2.33 23.47 6.35
N VAL A 198 2.55 22.40 7.12
CA VAL A 198 1.78 21.16 7.09
C VAL A 198 1.35 20.81 8.49
N ARG A 199 0.05 20.60 8.71
CA ARG A 199 -0.47 20.13 9.99
C ARG A 199 -1.47 19.03 9.79
N PHE A 200 -1.34 17.96 10.56
CA PHE A 200 -2.33 16.89 10.59
C PHE A 200 -3.30 17.08 11.74
N VAL A 201 -4.58 16.86 11.45
CA VAL A 201 -5.65 16.73 12.46
C VAL A 201 -6.37 15.40 12.25
N LYS A 202 -6.89 14.81 13.34
CA LYS A 202 -7.53 13.49 13.36
C LYS A 202 -8.91 13.58 13.97
N HIS A 203 -9.88 12.90 13.38
CA HIS A 203 -11.18 12.72 14.04
C HIS A 203 -11.11 11.56 15.04
N PRO A 204 -11.50 11.75 16.33
CA PRO A 204 -11.32 10.74 17.38
C PRO A 204 -12.10 9.44 17.12
N TYR A 205 -13.31 9.56 16.54
CA TYR A 205 -14.18 8.41 16.26
C TYR A 205 -14.14 7.88 14.82
N ALA A 206 -14.12 8.75 13.81
CA ALA A 206 -14.11 8.35 12.40
C ALA A 206 -12.74 7.82 11.93
N HIS A 207 -11.67 8.01 12.71
CA HIS A 207 -10.31 7.55 12.40
C HIS A 207 -9.78 8.01 11.04
N ILE A 208 -10.23 9.17 10.58
CA ILE A 208 -9.71 9.87 9.40
C ILE A 208 -8.77 10.99 9.82
N TYR A 209 -7.78 11.26 8.97
CA TYR A 209 -6.86 12.38 9.11
C TYR A 209 -7.09 13.40 7.99
N LEU A 210 -7.03 14.68 8.34
CA LEU A 210 -6.86 15.76 7.37
C LEU A 210 -5.41 16.24 7.44
N GLU A 211 -4.76 16.35 6.28
CA GLU A 211 -3.48 17.03 6.10
C GLU A 211 -3.76 18.45 5.61
N LEU A 212 -3.63 19.43 6.50
CA LEU A 212 -3.84 20.83 6.20
C LEU A 212 -2.54 21.44 5.71
N MET A 213 -2.53 22.04 4.53
CA MET A 213 -1.33 22.64 3.95
C MET A 213 -1.53 24.10 3.58
N LYS A 214 -0.62 24.96 4.06
CA LYS A 214 -0.50 26.35 3.61
C LYS A 214 0.79 26.53 2.84
N TYR A 215 0.71 26.69 1.52
CA TYR A 215 1.84 27.10 0.71
C TYR A 215 2.09 28.61 0.90
N HIS A 216 3.29 28.94 1.39
CA HIS A 216 3.84 30.30 1.33
C HIS A 216 4.51 30.54 -0.02
N LYS A 217 5.13 29.50 -0.59
CA LYS A 217 5.66 29.46 -1.95
C LYS A 217 5.55 28.04 -2.54
N PRO A 218 5.27 27.88 -3.84
CA PRO A 218 4.78 28.91 -4.76
C PRO A 218 3.38 29.40 -4.37
N ILE A 219 3.02 30.61 -4.82
CA ILE A 219 1.70 31.19 -4.56
C ILE A 219 0.74 30.71 -5.65
N GLY A 220 -0.22 29.85 -5.28
CA GLY A 220 -1.30 29.38 -6.15
C GLY A 220 -2.49 30.35 -6.24
N ASN A 221 -3.57 29.91 -6.89
CA ASN A 221 -4.83 30.64 -6.85
C ASN A 221 -5.43 30.59 -5.44
N SER A 222 -5.82 31.74 -4.90
CA SER A 222 -6.46 31.87 -3.59
C SER A 222 -7.99 31.85 -3.65
N GLU A 223 -8.59 31.87 -4.84
CA GLU A 223 -10.03 31.72 -5.02
C GLU A 223 -10.42 30.24 -5.01
N LEU A 224 -11.49 29.91 -4.29
CA LEU A 224 -12.04 28.56 -4.28
C LEU A 224 -12.52 28.18 -5.69
N PRO A 225 -12.31 26.92 -6.12
CA PRO A 225 -12.85 26.45 -7.38
C PRO A 225 -14.38 26.52 -7.37
N PRO A 226 -15.02 26.73 -8.54
CA PRO A 226 -16.47 26.68 -8.64
C PRO A 226 -17.00 25.34 -8.12
N GLN A 227 -18.05 25.39 -7.28
CA GLN A 227 -18.66 24.19 -6.73
C GLN A 227 -19.29 23.36 -7.86
N PRO A 228 -18.82 22.11 -8.08
CA PRO A 228 -19.42 21.24 -9.07
C PRO A 228 -20.81 20.81 -8.60
N ARG A 229 -21.72 20.53 -9.54
CA ARG A 229 -23.00 19.92 -9.20
C ARG A 229 -22.80 18.45 -8.87
N THR A 230 -23.64 17.89 -8.01
CA THR A 230 -23.56 16.48 -7.59
C THR A 230 -23.55 15.49 -8.77
N TYR A 231 -24.16 15.86 -9.90
CA TYR A 231 -24.25 15.03 -11.11
C TYR A 231 -23.23 15.39 -12.19
N ASP A 232 -22.29 16.30 -11.94
CA ASP A 232 -21.25 16.65 -12.89
C ASP A 232 -20.15 15.56 -12.92
N LEU A 233 -19.70 15.21 -14.13
CA LEU A 233 -18.65 14.22 -14.36
C LEU A 233 -17.30 14.66 -13.75
N GLY A 234 -16.53 13.71 -13.21
CA GLY A 234 -15.14 13.88 -12.75
C GLY A 234 -14.96 13.80 -11.24
N GLY A 235 -13.71 13.99 -10.76
CA GLY A 235 -13.24 14.30 -9.39
C GLY A 235 -13.88 13.66 -8.13
N PRO A 236 -13.25 13.81 -6.95
CA PRO A 236 -13.93 13.57 -5.67
C PRO A 236 -15.19 14.45 -5.56
N ARG A 237 -16.34 13.85 -5.22
CA ARG A 237 -17.62 14.58 -5.14
C ARG A 237 -17.98 14.98 -3.72
N HIS A 238 -17.74 14.10 -2.76
CA HIS A 238 -17.91 14.41 -1.36
C HIS A 238 -17.09 13.46 -0.49
N ILE A 239 -16.96 13.82 0.78
CA ILE A 239 -16.42 12.97 1.84
C ILE A 239 -17.58 12.64 2.78
N ALA A 240 -17.84 11.36 3.01
CA ALA A 240 -18.99 10.91 3.79
C ALA A 240 -18.61 10.54 5.22
N LEU A 241 -19.40 11.04 6.18
CA LEU A 241 -19.30 10.70 7.59
C LEU A 241 -20.60 10.07 8.08
N GLU A 242 -20.47 8.89 8.70
CA GLU A 242 -21.57 8.23 9.40
C GLU A 242 -21.78 8.90 10.77
N VAL A 243 -23.02 9.27 11.08
CA VAL A 243 -23.40 9.95 12.32
C VAL A 243 -24.53 9.23 13.03
N SER A 244 -24.62 9.43 14.35
CA SER A 244 -25.68 8.84 15.18
C SER A 244 -27.02 9.56 15.10
N ASN A 245 -27.04 10.80 14.59
CA ASN A 245 -28.25 11.60 14.43
C ASN A 245 -28.04 12.69 13.37
N CYS A 246 -28.58 12.46 12.18
CA CYS A 246 -28.42 13.32 11.02
C CYS A 246 -29.07 14.71 11.24
N ASN A 247 -30.23 14.76 11.91
CA ASN A 247 -30.96 16.00 12.14
C ASN A 247 -30.23 16.94 13.12
N GLU A 248 -29.64 16.41 14.19
CA GLU A 248 -28.87 17.21 15.15
C GLU A 248 -27.62 17.81 14.49
N VAL A 249 -26.89 17.00 13.71
CA VAL A 249 -25.72 17.46 12.97
C VAL A 249 -26.10 18.51 11.92
N PHE A 250 -27.22 18.32 11.21
CA PHE A 250 -27.74 19.30 10.27
C PHE A 250 -28.01 20.66 10.94
N ASN A 251 -28.74 20.65 12.07
CA ASN A 251 -29.06 21.89 12.79
C ASN A 251 -27.80 22.58 13.33
N TYR A 252 -26.84 21.80 13.85
CA TYR A 252 -25.56 22.32 14.31
C TYR A 252 -24.77 23.00 13.18
N LEU A 253 -24.64 22.33 12.03
CA LEU A 253 -23.89 22.85 10.88
C LEU A 253 -24.58 24.03 10.21
N LYS A 254 -25.92 23.98 10.05
CA LYS A 254 -26.70 25.10 9.48
C LYS A 254 -26.60 26.39 10.31
N ALA A 255 -26.28 26.29 11.59
CA ALA A 255 -26.06 27.43 12.47
C ALA A 255 -24.63 28.02 12.38
N GLN A 256 -23.69 27.35 11.69
CA GLN A 256 -22.32 27.84 11.56
C GLN A 256 -22.25 28.96 10.49
N PRO A 257 -21.49 30.03 10.72
CA PRO A 257 -21.45 31.19 9.83
C PRO A 257 -20.81 30.91 8.47
N ASP A 258 -20.00 29.85 8.40
CA ASP A 258 -19.13 29.48 7.31
C ASP A 258 -19.44 28.09 6.71
N ALA A 259 -20.55 27.48 7.14
CA ALA A 259 -21.08 26.27 6.52
C ALA A 259 -22.20 26.62 5.53
N GLN A 260 -22.14 26.05 4.34
CA GLN A 260 -23.17 26.24 3.32
C GLN A 260 -23.90 24.93 3.08
N MET A 261 -25.19 24.85 3.40
CA MET A 261 -25.98 23.69 2.99
C MET A 261 -26.03 23.62 1.46
N ILE A 262 -26.01 22.42 0.89
CA ILE A 262 -26.00 22.24 -0.58
C ILE A 262 -27.21 22.90 -1.26
N ASP A 263 -28.31 23.00 -0.51
CA ASP A 263 -29.52 23.71 -0.88
C ASP A 263 -29.75 24.87 0.10
N PRO A 264 -29.72 26.13 -0.37
CA PRO A 264 -29.81 27.30 0.49
C PRO A 264 -31.25 27.61 0.94
N ARG A 265 -32.26 26.88 0.46
CA ARG A 265 -33.66 27.13 0.85
C ARG A 265 -33.83 26.89 2.35
N SER A 266 -34.56 27.78 3.02
CA SER A 266 -34.83 27.65 4.47
C SER A 266 -35.55 26.35 4.82
N SER A 267 -36.37 25.84 3.90
CA SER A 267 -37.10 24.57 4.00
C SER A 267 -36.24 23.32 3.80
N TYR A 268 -34.98 23.45 3.37
CA TYR A 268 -34.09 22.32 3.24
C TYR A 268 -33.78 21.73 4.61
N HIS A 269 -33.93 20.41 4.72
CA HIS A 269 -33.66 19.58 5.87
C HIS A 269 -33.45 18.14 5.38
N PRO A 270 -32.69 17.31 6.12
CA PRO A 270 -32.54 15.90 5.79
C PRO A 270 -33.87 15.17 5.93
N GLU A 271 -34.19 14.35 4.94
CA GLU A 271 -35.36 13.48 4.95
C GLU A 271 -34.92 12.03 4.82
N LYS A 272 -35.68 11.12 5.42
CA LYS A 272 -35.43 9.69 5.30
C LYS A 272 -35.72 9.24 3.88
N LEU A 273 -34.80 8.47 3.30
CA LEU A 273 -34.99 7.88 1.98
C LEU A 273 -36.16 6.89 1.96
N ASP A 274 -37.02 7.00 0.94
CA ASP A 274 -38.09 6.04 0.73
C ASP A 274 -37.52 4.64 0.46
N GLY A 275 -38.01 3.65 1.19
CA GLY A 275 -37.55 2.26 1.11
C GLY A 275 -36.20 1.95 1.78
N PHE A 276 -35.50 2.92 2.37
CA PHE A 276 -34.19 2.71 3.02
C PHE A 276 -34.16 3.23 4.47
N PRO A 277 -33.36 2.62 5.36
CA PRO A 277 -33.20 3.12 6.74
C PRO A 277 -32.28 4.36 6.81
N ILE A 278 -31.97 4.99 5.69
CA ILE A 278 -30.91 5.98 5.54
C ILE A 278 -31.50 7.40 5.53
N THR A 279 -30.84 8.31 6.23
CA THR A 279 -31.09 9.76 6.18
C THR A 279 -29.76 10.46 5.95
N PHE A 280 -29.68 11.37 4.97
CA PHE A 280 -28.45 12.11 4.70
C PHE A 280 -28.69 13.55 4.24
N PHE A 281 -27.67 14.39 4.32
CA PHE A 281 -27.61 15.67 3.65
C PHE A 281 -26.18 16.00 3.21
N TYR A 282 -26.06 16.99 2.32
CA TYR A 282 -24.79 17.55 1.92
C TYR A 282 -24.63 18.99 2.40
N TRP A 283 -23.39 19.35 2.71
CA TRP A 283 -22.99 20.74 2.98
C TRP A 283 -21.58 20.98 2.43
N ILE A 284 -21.23 22.25 2.28
CA ILE A 284 -19.95 22.73 1.75
C ILE A 284 -19.25 23.49 2.87
N ASP A 285 -18.00 23.13 3.11
CA ASP A 285 -17.19 23.73 4.17
C ASP A 285 -16.51 25.05 3.73
N LYS A 286 -15.80 25.70 4.67
CA LYS A 286 -15.07 26.96 4.44
C LYS A 286 -14.10 26.87 3.25
N TYR A 287 -13.56 25.68 2.96
CA TYR A 287 -12.57 25.42 1.92
C TYR A 287 -13.19 24.83 0.64
N GLY A 288 -14.52 24.81 0.54
CA GLY A 288 -15.22 24.35 -0.65
C GLY A 288 -15.28 22.82 -0.78
N ILE A 289 -15.00 22.07 0.28
CA ILE A 289 -15.17 20.61 0.28
C ILE A 289 -16.64 20.30 0.55
N GLN A 290 -17.23 19.47 -0.30
CA GLN A 290 -18.56 18.92 -0.07
C GLN A 290 -18.47 17.71 0.87
N TRP A 291 -19.27 17.74 1.93
CA TRP A 291 -19.36 16.68 2.93
C TRP A 291 -20.75 16.04 2.88
N GLU A 292 -20.81 14.71 2.97
CA GLU A 292 -22.03 13.96 3.23
C GLU A 292 -22.10 13.59 4.70
N ILE A 293 -23.27 13.79 5.30
CA ILE A 293 -23.56 13.34 6.66
C ILE A 293 -24.67 12.30 6.54
N GLU A 294 -24.36 11.05 6.88
CA GLU A 294 -25.26 9.91 6.70
C GLU A 294 -25.59 9.24 8.04
N GLU A 295 -26.86 8.89 8.25
CA GLU A 295 -27.32 8.07 9.37
C GLU A 295 -28.02 6.82 8.83
N GLY A 296 -27.79 5.67 9.47
CA GLY A 296 -28.61 4.46 9.26
C GLY A 296 -27.87 3.28 8.65
N ARG A 297 -26.59 3.42 8.27
CA ARG A 297 -25.75 2.27 7.91
C ARG A 297 -25.05 1.67 9.13
N LYS A 298 -24.65 0.41 9.00
CA LYS A 298 -23.73 -0.19 9.97
C LYS A 298 -22.35 0.41 9.74
N VAL A 299 -21.81 1.07 10.75
CA VAL A 299 -20.43 1.57 10.72
C VAL A 299 -19.47 0.39 10.50
N GLY A 300 -18.66 0.48 9.44
CA GLY A 300 -17.66 -0.53 9.11
C GLY A 300 -16.55 -0.63 10.17
N THR A 301 -15.85 -1.77 10.22
CA THR A 301 -14.71 -1.98 11.13
C THR A 301 -13.37 -1.50 10.57
N SER A 302 -13.36 -0.90 9.38
CA SER A 302 -12.16 -0.40 8.70
C SER A 302 -11.58 0.77 9.49
N ARG A 303 -10.42 0.57 10.12
CA ARG A 303 -9.69 1.62 10.86
C ARG A 303 -8.60 2.20 9.94
N GLY A 304 -8.45 3.53 9.93
CA GLY A 304 -7.31 4.23 9.30
C GLY A 304 -5.98 3.94 10.01
N ILE A 305 -4.94 4.72 9.73
CA ILE A 305 -3.57 4.48 10.24
C ILE A 305 -3.56 4.18 11.75
N VAL A 306 -3.00 3.01 12.08
CA VAL A 306 -2.51 2.64 13.42
C VAL A 306 -1.06 3.07 13.51
#